data_AF-A0A2D5W5Y8-F1
#
_entry.id   AF-A0A2D5W5Y8-F1
#
_cell.length_a   1.000
_cell.length_b   1.000
_cell.length_c   1.000
_cell.angle_alpha   90.00
_cell.angle_beta   90.00
_cell.angle_gamma   90.00
#
_symmetry.space_group_name_H-M   'P 1'
#
loop_
_entity.id
_entity.type
_entity.pdbx_description
1 polymer ?
#
loop_
_entity_poly.entity_id
_entity_poly.type
_entity_poly.pdbx_seq_one_letter_code
_entity_poly.pdbx_strand_id
1 'polypeptide(L)' 'MNDLALHILLFCVAGLVVVLLGALYGEADDRRALRSVPRRLLVFLFGCGAVAAVLLLLEHTLASVN' A
#
# COMPACT_ATOMS: atom_id res chain seq x y z
N MET A 1 8.45 -17.65 8.51
CA MET A 1 8.37 -16.33 9.18
C MET A 1 9.54 -15.42 8.82
N ASN A 2 10.78 -15.93 8.67
CA ASN A 2 11.98 -15.10 8.40
C ASN A 2 11.92 -14.28 7.10
N ASP A 3 11.13 -14.70 6.11
CA ASP A 3 10.98 -13.95 4.86
C ASP A 3 9.78 -12.99 4.85
N LEU A 4 8.93 -12.98 5.89
CA LEU A 4 7.70 -12.16 5.89
C LEU A 4 8.03 -10.67 5.74
N ALA A 5 9.04 -10.19 6.46
CA ALA A 5 9.51 -8.82 6.34
C ALA A 5 10.03 -8.50 4.93
N LEU A 6 10.72 -9.45 4.29
CA LEU A 6 11.20 -9.30 2.91
C LEU A 6 10.03 -9.21 1.92
N HIS A 7 9.01 -10.05 2.07
CA HIS A 7 7.82 -10.01 1.21
C HIS A 7 7.03 -8.72 1.37
N ILE A 8 6.86 -8.23 2.61
CA ILE A 8 6.22 -6.94 2.87
C ILE A 8 7.03 -5.80 2.24
N LEU A 9 8.36 -5.82 2.38
CA LEU A 9 9.23 -4.82 1.77
C LEU A 9 9.11 -4.83 0.25
N LEU A 10 9.19 -6.02 -0.38
CA LEU A 10 9.04 -6.17 -1.84
C LEU A 10 7.68 -5.69 -2.32
N PHE A 11 6.60 -6.01 -1.61
CA PHE A 11 5.26 -5.52 -1.90
C PHE A 11 5.18 -4.00 -1.82
N CYS A 12 5.70 -3.40 -0.76
CA CYS A 12 5.72 -1.95 -0.59
C CYS A 12 6.51 -1.26 -1.71
N VAL A 13 7.69 -1.78 -2.06
CA VAL A 13 8.52 -1.22 -3.13
C VAL A 13 7.83 -1.31 -4.48
N ALA A 14 7.29 -2.48 -4.84
CA ALA A 14 6.55 -2.66 -6.08
C ALA A 14 5.31 -1.76 -6.16
N GLY A 15 4.53 -1.68 -5.07
CA GLY A 15 3.38 -0.81 -4.97
C GLY A 15 3.73 0.68 -5.09
N LEU A 16 4.86 1.10 -4.51
CA LEU A 16 5.35 2.47 -4.60
C LEU A 16 5.63 2.86 -6.06
N VAL A 17 6.26 1.97 -6.83
CA VAL A 17 6.51 2.19 -8.27
C VAL A 17 5.20 2.36 -9.03
N VAL A 18 4.19 1.52 -8.76
CA VAL A 18 2.87 1.64 -9.41
C VAL A 18 2.19 2.97 -9.06
N VAL A 19 2.20 3.38 -7.80
CA VAL A 19 1.61 4.65 -7.36
C VAL A 19 2.33 5.84 -7.98
N LEU A 20 3.66 5.79 -8.06
CA LEU A 20 4.46 6.84 -8.69
C LEU A 20 4.18 6.93 -10.18
N LEU A 21 4.16 5.81 -10.91
CA LEU A 21 3.82 5.80 -12.34
C LEU A 21 2.40 6.33 -12.57
N GLY A 22 1.43 5.91 -11.75
CA GLY A 22 0.06 6.41 -11.85
C GLY A 22 -0.09 7.91 -11.54
N ALA A 23 0.78 8.47 -10.69
CA ALA A 23 0.81 9.90 -10.41
C ALA A 23 1.50 10.70 -11.52
N LEU A 24 2.62 10.20 -12.06
CA LEU A 24 3.42 10.87 -13.08
C LEU A 24 2.79 10.81 -14.47
N TYR A 25 2.16 9.69 -14.83
CA TYR A 25 1.52 9.52 -16.14
C TYR A 25 0.00 9.83 -16.12
N GLY A 26 -0.57 10.09 -14.94
CA GLY A 26 -2.00 10.39 -14.80
C GLY A 26 -2.35 11.88 -14.95
N GLU A 27 -1.35 12.77 -14.91
CA GLU A 27 -1.53 14.21 -15.00
C GLU A 27 -0.67 14.76 -16.15
N ALA A 28 -1.20 15.70 -16.93
CA ALA A 28 -0.45 16.33 -18.04
C ALA A 28 0.53 17.42 -17.57
N ASP A 29 0.42 17.88 -16.32
CA ASP A 29 1.26 18.91 -15.71
C ASP A 29 2.12 18.31 -14.59
N ASP A 30 3.44 18.30 -14.81
CA ASP A 30 4.45 17.78 -13.88
C ASP A 30 4.34 18.40 -12.49
N ARG A 31 4.01 19.69 -12.41
CA ARG A 31 3.94 20.40 -11.13
C ARG A 31 2.76 19.93 -10.28
N ARG A 32 1.67 19.55 -10.95
CA ARG A 32 0.48 18.98 -10.31
C ARG A 32 0.71 17.51 -9.96
N ALA A 33 1.35 16.76 -10.85
CA ALA A 33 1.74 15.37 -10.64
C ALA A 33 2.56 15.22 -9.34
N LEU A 34 3.66 15.95 -9.22
CA LEU A 34 4.58 15.89 -8.07
C LEU A 34 3.92 16.29 -6.75
N ARG A 35 3.01 17.27 -6.76
CA ARG A 35 2.26 17.65 -5.54
C ARG A 35 1.26 16.59 -5.10
N SER A 36 0.76 15.78 -6.03
CA SER A 36 -0.20 14.71 -5.72
C SER A 36 0.47 13.45 -5.16
N VAL A 37 1.75 13.22 -5.48
CA VAL A 37 2.53 12.05 -5.08
C VAL A 37 2.47 11.77 -3.56
N PRO A 38 2.83 12.70 -2.65
CA PRO A 38 2.87 12.40 -1.22
C PRO A 38 1.51 11.99 -0.67
N ARG A 39 0.42 12.65 -1.11
CA ARG A 39 -0.94 12.30 -0.72
C ARG A 39 -1.32 10.90 -1.21
N ARG A 40 -1.02 10.57 -2.47
CA ARG A 40 -1.30 9.25 -3.06
C ARG A 40 -0.55 8.14 -2.35
N LEU A 41 0.72 8.37 -1.99
CA LEU A 41 1.53 7.42 -1.23
C LEU A 41 0.97 7.17 0.18
N LEU A 42 0.57 8.23 0.88
CA LEU A 42 -0.06 8.08 2.19
C LEU A 42 -1.37 7.30 2.09
N VAL A 43 -2.24 7.62 1.13
CA VAL A 43 -3.49 6.88 0.90
C VAL A 43 -3.22 5.41 0.60
N PHE A 44 -2.22 5.10 -0.21
CA PHE A 44 -1.81 3.72 -0.49
C PHE A 44 -1.37 2.99 0.79
N LEU A 45 -0.44 3.56 1.57
CA LEU A 45 0.07 2.94 2.79
C LEU A 45 -1.04 2.74 3.83
N PHE A 46 -1.89 3.75 4.05
CA PHE A 46 -3.04 3.63 4.94
C PHE A 46 -4.04 2.59 4.46
N GLY A 47 -4.31 2.53 3.15
CA GLY A 47 -5.17 1.51 2.55
C GLY A 47 -4.62 0.10 2.77
N CYS A 48 -3.34 -0.13 2.52
CA CYS A 48 -2.68 -1.40 2.80
C CYS A 48 -2.75 -1.77 4.28
N GLY A 49 -2.48 -0.82 5.18
CA GLY A 49 -2.60 -1.02 6.62
C GLY A 49 -4.01 -1.38 7.06
N ALA A 50 -5.04 -0.73 6.48
CA ALA A 50 -6.43 -1.02 6.76
C ALA A 50 -6.81 -2.44 6.30
N VAL A 51 -6.40 -2.86 5.10
CA VAL A 51 -6.63 -4.22 4.61
C VAL A 51 -5.94 -5.24 5.50
N ALA A 52 -4.68 -5.00 5.89
CA ALA A 52 -3.95 -5.87 6.80
C ALA A 52 -4.66 -5.98 8.17
N ALA A 53 -5.16 -4.88 8.72
CA ALA A 53 -5.92 -4.88 9.96
C ALA A 53 -7.22 -5.69 9.85
N VAL A 54 -7.94 -5.58 8.72
CA VAL A 54 -9.14 -6.38 8.45
C VAL A 54 -8.78 -7.86 8.38
N LEU A 55 -7.70 -8.22 7.69
CA LEU A 55 -7.24 -9.62 7.63
C LEU A 55 -6.89 -10.16 9.01
N LEU A 56 -6.20 -9.39 9.86
CA LEU A 56 -5.89 -9.78 11.24
C LEU A 56 -7.14 -9.92 12.11
N LEU A 57 -8.13 -9.05 11.93
CA LEU A 57 -9.43 -9.16 12.61
C LEU A 57 -10.17 -10.43 12.18
N LEU A 58 -10.18 -10.73 10.88
CA LEU A 58 -10.78 -11.95 10.35
C LEU A 58 -10.05 -13.20 10.81
N GLU A 59 -8.71 -13.19 10.81
CA GLU A 59 -7.89 -14.27 11.37
C GLU A 59 -8.24 -14.48 12.85
N HIS A 60 -8.25 -13.42 13.66
CA HIS A 60 -8.58 -13.54 15.07
C HIS A 60 -10.03 -14.00 15.31
N THR A 61 -11.00 -13.59 14.49
CA THR A 61 -12.42 -13.94 14.70
C THR A 61 -12.79 -15.32 14.14
N LEU A 62 -12.20 -15.73 13.02
CA LEU A 62 -12.50 -17.00 12.37
C LEU A 62 -11.60 -18.13 12.86
N ALA A 63 -10.32 -17.86 13.15
CA ALA A 63 -9.40 -18.88 13.68
C ALA A 63 -9.60 -19.12 15.19
N SER A 64 -10.19 -18.18 15.93
CA SER A 64 -10.56 -18.37 17.35
C SER A 64 -11.76 -19.31 17.56
N VAL A 65 -12.52 -19.61 16.51
CA VAL A 65 -13.75 -20.41 16.60
C VAL A 65 -13.50 -21.89 16.27
N ASN A 66 -12.28 -22.25 15.86
CA ASN A 66 -11.86 -23.61 15.50
C ASN A 66 -10.78 -24.13 16.45
#